data_AF-A0A1W9TJF5-F1
#
_entry.id   AF-A0A1W9TJF5-F1
#
_cell.length_a   1.000
_cell.length_b   1.000
_cell.length_c   1.000
_cell.angle_alpha   90.00
_cell.angle_beta   90.00
_cell.angle_gamma   90.00
#
_symmetry.space_group_name_H-M   'P 1'
#
loop_
_entity.id
_entity.type
_entity.pdbx_description
1 polymer ?
#
loop_
_entity_poly.entity_id
_entity_poly.type
_entity_poly.pdbx_seq_one_letter_code
_entity_poly.pdbx_strand_id
1 'polypeptide(L)'
;MKPSALEVNMATFAELKSEAIKLFGDVGAWSFDEWEMLNHTFFDGENKPGAIIWGATPHGKSLGYYHVTKNLIYLHKNLMRPIYPSNDFKWGIRHLNKRVASDVLLHEMIHQKVRQTGGWVGETSHNNERFVEEVNRIAKLLGMNIKAKVIKQKTIQDKRIWHIEPGCLTLKELSDFPYSSRTYNYYYKQQ
;
A
#
# COMPACT_ATOMS: atom_id res chain seq x y z
N MET A 1 26.22 8.36 35.33
CA MET A 1 25.41 7.21 34.87
C MET A 1 24.28 7.76 34.01
N LYS A 2 24.32 7.57 32.68
CA LYS A 2 23.21 7.95 31.80
C LYS A 2 22.15 6.84 31.85
N PRO A 3 20.85 7.14 31.87
CA PRO A 3 19.84 6.09 31.79
C PRO A 3 19.90 5.41 30.42
N SER A 4 19.90 4.08 30.49
CA SER A 4 19.70 3.13 29.41
C SER A 4 18.54 3.54 28.51
N ALA A 5 18.75 3.54 27.20
CA ALA A 5 17.66 3.61 26.24
C ALA A 5 16.71 2.44 26.52
N LEU A 6 15.42 2.75 26.68
CA LEU A 6 14.35 1.75 26.63
C LEU A 6 14.48 1.02 25.29
N GLU A 7 14.91 -0.24 25.32
CA GLU A 7 14.63 -1.16 24.23
C GLU A 7 13.11 -1.24 24.11
N VAL A 8 12.55 -0.50 23.16
CA VAL A 8 11.18 -0.71 22.73
C VAL A 8 11.19 -2.10 22.11
N ASN A 9 10.69 -3.09 22.85
CA ASN A 9 10.57 -4.46 22.39
C ASN A 9 9.64 -4.45 21.17
N MET A 10 10.22 -4.45 19.96
CA MET A 10 9.47 -4.45 18.71
C MET A 10 8.92 -5.86 18.52
N ALA A 11 7.60 -5.99 18.44
CA ALA A 11 6.95 -7.27 18.19
C ALA A 11 7.53 -7.95 16.94
N THR A 12 7.83 -9.23 17.05
CA THR A 12 8.31 -10.07 15.97
C THR A 12 7.23 -10.28 14.91
N PHE A 13 7.63 -10.69 13.69
CA PHE A 13 6.68 -11.04 12.63
C PHE A 13 5.66 -12.10 13.07
N ALA A 14 6.14 -13.13 13.79
CA ALA A 14 5.29 -14.22 14.28
C ALA A 14 4.24 -13.73 15.31
N GLU A 15 4.63 -12.83 16.22
CA GLU A 15 3.70 -12.23 17.19
C GLU A 15 2.65 -11.35 16.51
N LEU A 16 3.07 -10.51 15.56
CA LEU A 16 2.17 -9.65 14.78
C LEU A 16 1.17 -10.49 13.97
N LYS A 17 1.64 -11.54 13.30
CA LYS A 17 0.79 -12.47 12.56
C LYS A 17 -0.17 -13.20 13.49
N SER A 18 0.31 -13.73 14.62
CA SER A 18 -0.53 -14.39 15.61
C SER A 18 -1.64 -13.46 16.12
N GLU A 19 -1.34 -12.19 16.38
CA GLU A 19 -2.34 -11.22 16.82
C GLU A 19 -3.36 -10.91 15.72
N ALA A 20 -2.92 -10.75 14.48
CA ALA A 20 -3.82 -10.57 13.34
C ALA A 20 -4.78 -11.76 13.14
N ILE A 21 -4.30 -12.99 13.36
CA ILE A 21 -5.14 -14.20 13.32
C ILE A 21 -6.19 -14.18 14.44
N LYS A 22 -5.81 -13.80 15.67
CA LYS A 22 -6.77 -13.69 16.77
C LYS A 22 -7.87 -12.67 16.49
N LEU A 23 -7.53 -11.54 15.86
CA LEU A 23 -8.46 -10.45 15.59
C LEU A 23 -9.30 -10.66 14.33
N PHE A 24 -8.71 -11.24 13.27
CA PHE A 24 -9.29 -11.25 11.92
C PHE A 24 -9.35 -12.64 11.28
N GLY A 25 -8.99 -13.70 12.00
CA GLY A 25 -8.99 -15.08 11.51
C GLY A 25 -8.13 -15.26 10.26
N ASP A 26 -8.66 -16.01 9.29
CA ASP A 26 -7.98 -16.32 8.02
C ASP A 26 -7.55 -15.09 7.23
N VAL A 27 -8.28 -13.98 7.34
CA VAL A 27 -7.92 -12.74 6.63
C VAL A 27 -6.72 -12.06 7.29
N GLY A 28 -6.60 -12.18 8.60
CA GLY A 28 -5.40 -11.80 9.34
C GLY A 28 -4.19 -12.63 8.90
N ALA A 29 -4.33 -13.96 8.89
CA ALA A 29 -3.29 -14.87 8.38
C ALA A 29 -2.85 -14.49 6.96
N TRP A 30 -3.82 -14.40 6.04
CA TRP A 30 -3.58 -14.08 4.64
C TRP A 30 -2.85 -12.76 4.45
N SER A 31 -3.22 -11.70 5.19
CA SER A 31 -2.58 -10.39 5.01
C SER A 31 -1.10 -10.40 5.37
N PHE A 32 -0.69 -11.21 6.35
CA PHE A 32 0.72 -11.36 6.71
C PHE A 32 1.47 -12.26 5.73
N ASP A 33 0.85 -13.36 5.28
CA ASP A 33 1.43 -14.22 4.24
C ASP A 33 1.66 -13.46 2.93
N GLU A 34 0.67 -12.67 2.53
CA GLU A 34 0.74 -11.81 1.35
C GLU A 34 1.80 -10.72 1.53
N TRP A 35 1.86 -10.07 2.70
CA TRP A 35 2.90 -9.08 2.99
C TRP A 35 4.30 -9.68 2.90
N GLU A 36 4.53 -10.87 3.45
CA GLU A 36 5.83 -11.54 3.40
C GLU A 36 6.24 -11.87 1.96
N MET A 37 5.32 -12.44 1.18
CA MET A 37 5.54 -12.75 -0.22
C MET A 37 5.82 -11.48 -1.06
N LEU A 38 5.05 -10.41 -0.86
CA LEU A 38 5.28 -9.12 -1.52
C LEU A 38 6.62 -8.50 -1.08
N ASN A 39 6.99 -8.63 0.19
CA ASN A 39 8.23 -8.09 0.74
C ASN A 39 9.44 -8.76 0.07
N HIS A 40 9.43 -10.09 -0.03
CA HIS A 40 10.46 -10.83 -0.76
C HIS A 40 10.48 -10.53 -2.25
N THR A 41 9.31 -10.42 -2.89
CA THR A 41 9.21 -10.24 -4.35
C THR A 41 9.60 -8.84 -4.80
N PHE A 42 9.16 -7.82 -4.07
CA PHE A 42 9.29 -6.44 -4.51
C PHE A 42 10.27 -5.63 -3.68
N PHE A 43 10.66 -6.06 -2.48
CA PHE A 43 11.49 -5.26 -1.58
C PHE A 43 12.70 -6.02 -1.01
N ASP A 44 13.06 -7.15 -1.63
CA ASP A 44 14.20 -8.01 -1.25
C ASP A 44 14.16 -8.48 0.21
N GLY A 45 12.97 -8.51 0.82
CA GLY A 45 12.77 -8.84 2.23
C GLY A 45 13.17 -7.72 3.20
N GLU A 46 13.50 -6.52 2.71
CA GLU A 46 14.08 -5.45 3.53
C GLU A 46 13.07 -4.65 4.36
N ASN A 47 11.77 -4.66 4.02
CA ASN A 47 10.80 -3.94 4.85
C ASN A 47 10.70 -4.63 6.22
N LYS A 48 10.76 -3.82 7.28
CA LYS A 48 10.54 -4.28 8.66
C LYS A 48 9.05 -4.44 8.91
N PRO A 49 8.60 -5.57 9.45
CA PRO A 49 7.18 -5.84 9.62
C PRO A 49 6.55 -4.90 10.64
N GLY A 50 5.27 -4.67 10.42
CA GLY A 50 4.42 -3.82 11.22
C GLY A 50 3.05 -4.46 11.41
N ALA A 51 2.22 -3.91 12.28
CA ALA A 51 0.87 -4.41 12.41
C ALA A 51 0.08 -4.17 11.11
N ILE A 52 -0.81 -5.11 10.77
CA ILE A 52 -1.78 -4.97 9.67
C ILE A 52 -3.17 -5.10 10.29
N ILE A 53 -3.98 -4.05 10.16
CA ILE A 53 -5.31 -3.96 10.76
C ILE A 53 -6.35 -3.83 9.66
N TRP A 54 -7.43 -4.58 9.81
CA TRP A 54 -8.60 -4.47 8.95
C TRP A 54 -9.68 -3.61 9.62
N GLY A 55 -10.14 -2.56 8.96
CA GLY A 55 -11.09 -1.63 9.58
C GLY A 55 -11.48 -0.44 8.72
N ALA A 56 -11.94 0.62 9.36
CA ALA A 56 -12.07 1.92 8.69
C ALA A 56 -10.67 2.55 8.58
N THR A 57 -10.33 3.07 7.40
CA THR A 57 -9.13 3.88 7.21
C THR A 57 -9.36 5.27 7.81
N PRO A 58 -8.30 5.98 8.24
CA PRO A 58 -8.43 7.37 8.66
C PRO A 58 -9.15 8.21 7.61
N HIS A 59 -10.15 8.99 8.03
CA HIS A 59 -11.03 9.80 7.16
C HIS A 59 -11.94 9.02 6.20
N GLY A 60 -11.94 7.67 6.22
CA GLY A 60 -12.94 6.81 5.58
C GLY A 60 -13.00 6.84 4.03
N LYS A 61 -12.01 7.43 3.36
CA LYS A 61 -12.02 7.65 1.90
C LYS A 61 -11.06 6.75 1.11
N SER A 62 -10.08 6.12 1.75
CA SER A 62 -9.07 5.28 1.08
C SER A 62 -9.28 3.79 1.38
N LEU A 63 -8.82 2.92 0.47
CA LEU A 63 -8.84 1.47 0.66
C LEU A 63 -7.66 0.96 1.50
N GLY A 64 -6.57 1.72 1.55
CA GLY A 64 -5.39 1.46 2.38
C GLY A 64 -4.94 2.73 3.09
N TYR A 65 -4.16 2.57 4.16
CA TYR A 65 -3.43 3.67 4.79
C TYR A 65 -2.25 3.17 5.62
N TYR A 66 -1.05 3.71 5.37
CA TYR A 66 0.13 3.48 6.20
C TYR A 66 0.33 4.58 7.26
N HIS A 67 0.29 4.17 8.53
CA HIS A 67 0.55 5.01 9.70
C HIS A 67 2.06 5.06 10.03
N VAL A 68 2.72 6.07 9.47
CA VAL A 68 4.18 6.28 9.49
C VAL A 68 4.85 6.10 10.86
N THR A 69 4.28 6.64 11.94
CA THR A 69 4.92 6.59 13.27
C THR A 69 4.73 5.27 14.00
N LYS A 70 3.73 4.47 13.62
CA LYS A 70 3.39 3.21 14.27
C LYS A 70 3.87 1.99 13.49
N ASN A 71 4.43 2.20 12.28
CA ASN A 71 4.70 1.14 11.31
C ASN A 71 3.48 0.21 11.19
N LEU A 72 2.33 0.78 10.82
CA LEU A 72 1.04 0.11 10.86
C LEU A 72 0.32 0.34 9.53
N ILE A 73 -0.13 -0.73 8.90
CA ILE A 73 -0.94 -0.68 7.68
C ILE A 73 -2.41 -0.93 8.05
N TYR A 74 -3.29 -0.05 7.59
CA TYR A 74 -4.73 -0.24 7.63
C TYR A 74 -5.23 -0.67 6.26
N LEU A 75 -6.01 -1.75 6.22
CA LEU A 75 -6.73 -2.19 5.02
C LEU A 75 -8.24 -2.03 5.25
N HIS A 76 -8.92 -1.37 4.31
CA HIS A 76 -10.33 -1.06 4.48
C HIS A 76 -11.19 -2.32 4.34
N LYS A 77 -12.17 -2.48 5.21
CA LYS A 77 -13.12 -3.61 5.19
C LYS A 77 -13.90 -3.78 3.87
N ASN A 78 -13.93 -2.75 3.02
CA ASN A 78 -14.59 -2.82 1.71
C ASN A 78 -13.84 -3.72 0.72
N LEU A 79 -12.55 -3.99 0.95
CA LEU A 79 -11.79 -4.98 0.18
C LEU A 79 -12.33 -6.40 0.37
N MET A 80 -13.02 -6.66 1.49
CA MET A 80 -13.67 -7.93 1.80
C MET A 80 -15.08 -8.06 1.19
N ARG A 81 -15.59 -7.04 0.50
CA ARG A 81 -16.90 -7.13 -0.13
C ARG A 81 -16.82 -8.09 -1.31
N PRO A 82 -17.74 -9.06 -1.41
CA PRO A 82 -17.77 -9.97 -2.54
C PRO A 82 -17.90 -9.19 -3.85
N ILE A 83 -17.15 -9.63 -4.86
CA ILE A 83 -17.16 -9.06 -6.22
C ILE A 83 -18.53 -9.27 -6.90
N TYR A 84 -19.29 -10.25 -6.43
CA TYR A 84 -20.64 -10.57 -6.89
C TYR A 84 -21.69 -10.17 -5.84
N PRO A 85 -22.91 -9.79 -6.26
CA PRO A 85 -24.00 -9.55 -5.31
C PRO A 85 -24.24 -10.82 -4.49
N SER A 86 -23.97 -10.73 -3.19
CA SER A 86 -24.19 -11.79 -2.21
C SER A 86 -24.98 -11.20 -1.05
N ASN A 87 -26.01 -11.92 -0.62
CA ASN A 87 -26.78 -11.59 0.59
C ASN A 87 -26.08 -12.12 1.87
N ASP A 88 -24.95 -12.81 1.73
CA ASP A 88 -24.18 -13.35 2.85
C ASP A 88 -23.06 -12.35 3.22
N PHE A 89 -23.31 -11.57 4.28
CA PHE A 89 -22.36 -10.62 4.86
C PHE A 89 -21.35 -11.28 5.82
N LYS A 90 -21.29 -12.62 5.88
CA LYS A 90 -20.33 -13.32 6.74
C LYS A 90 -18.91 -13.03 6.26
N TRP A 91 -18.20 -12.24 7.07
CA TRP A 91 -16.77 -11.94 6.99
C TRP A 91 -15.97 -13.22 6.77
N GLY A 92 -15.20 -13.27 5.68
CA GLY A 92 -14.38 -14.44 5.39
C GLY A 92 -13.50 -14.25 4.16
N ILE A 93 -12.35 -14.91 4.16
CA ILE A 93 -11.37 -14.89 3.07
C ILE A 93 -11.98 -15.23 1.70
N ARG A 94 -13.07 -16.02 1.68
CA ARG A 94 -13.83 -16.41 0.49
C ARG A 94 -14.44 -15.23 -0.30
N HIS A 95 -14.64 -14.06 0.33
CA HIS A 95 -15.21 -12.88 -0.31
C HIS A 95 -14.17 -11.78 -0.60
N LEU A 96 -12.92 -12.01 -0.20
CA LEU A 96 -11.83 -11.08 -0.42
C LEU A 96 -11.47 -11.04 -1.91
N ASN A 97 -11.52 -9.86 -2.53
CA ASN A 97 -10.84 -9.67 -3.81
C ASN A 97 -9.33 -9.63 -3.56
N LYS A 98 -8.69 -10.81 -3.52
CA LYS A 98 -7.28 -10.95 -3.17
C LYS A 98 -6.36 -10.13 -4.06
N ARG A 99 -6.67 -9.97 -5.34
CA ARG A 99 -5.87 -9.14 -6.27
C ARG A 99 -5.94 -7.66 -5.92
N VAL A 100 -7.15 -7.13 -5.70
CA VAL A 100 -7.31 -5.72 -5.28
C VAL A 100 -6.68 -5.51 -3.90
N ALA A 101 -6.91 -6.41 -2.96
CA ALA A 101 -6.33 -6.31 -1.61
C ALA A 101 -4.80 -6.39 -1.61
N SER A 102 -4.22 -7.27 -2.43
CA SER A 102 -2.77 -7.41 -2.62
C SER A 102 -2.17 -6.13 -3.23
N ASP A 103 -2.78 -5.58 -4.29
CA ASP A 103 -2.30 -4.34 -4.91
C ASP A 103 -2.45 -3.11 -3.95
N VAL A 104 -3.51 -3.07 -3.12
CA VAL A 104 -3.63 -2.05 -2.06
C VAL A 104 -2.57 -2.25 -0.96
N LEU A 105 -2.33 -3.48 -0.53
CA LEU A 105 -1.27 -3.78 0.44
C LEU A 105 0.11 -3.39 -0.12
N LEU A 106 0.39 -3.73 -1.37
CA LEU A 106 1.62 -3.34 -2.06
C LEU A 106 1.79 -1.81 -2.11
N HIS A 107 0.72 -1.06 -2.38
CA HIS A 107 0.76 0.41 -2.30
C HIS A 107 1.21 0.91 -0.92
N GLU A 108 0.60 0.39 0.15
CA GLU A 108 0.97 0.79 1.52
C GLU A 108 2.39 0.34 1.89
N MET A 109 2.86 -0.78 1.34
CA MET A 109 4.25 -1.24 1.50
C MET A 109 5.27 -0.32 0.80
N ILE A 110 4.90 0.39 -0.27
CA ILE A 110 5.75 1.44 -0.86
C ILE A 110 5.92 2.59 0.15
N HIS A 111 4.84 3.05 0.77
CA HIS A 111 4.94 4.07 1.84
C HIS A 111 5.79 3.58 3.00
N GLN A 112 5.65 2.31 3.37
CA GLN A 112 6.49 1.66 4.39
C GLN A 112 7.97 1.71 4.00
N LYS A 113 8.32 1.29 2.77
CA LYS A 113 9.70 1.33 2.26
C LYS A 113 10.28 2.74 2.26
N VAL A 114 9.53 3.70 1.71
CA VAL A 114 9.93 5.12 1.67
C VAL A 114 10.19 5.63 3.08
N ARG A 115 9.32 5.31 4.05
CA ARG A 115 9.54 5.69 5.45
C ARG A 115 10.80 5.06 6.03
N GLN A 116 10.97 3.75 5.90
CA GLN A 116 12.04 3.01 6.53
C GLN A 116 13.42 3.34 5.94
N THR A 117 13.47 3.87 4.72
CA THR A 117 14.72 4.29 4.06
C THR A 117 15.06 5.77 4.26
N GLY A 118 14.24 6.55 4.97
CA GLY A 118 14.52 7.97 5.24
C GLY A 118 13.31 8.91 5.24
N GLY A 119 12.12 8.40 4.90
CA GLY A 119 10.93 9.24 4.73
C GLY A 119 10.88 9.90 3.36
N TRP A 120 9.84 10.70 3.14
CA TRP A 120 9.70 11.50 1.94
C TRP A 120 10.10 12.95 2.19
N VAL A 121 10.58 13.60 1.13
CA VAL A 121 10.79 15.04 1.05
C VAL A 121 10.03 15.52 -0.18
N GLY A 122 9.09 16.44 0.01
CA GLY A 122 8.24 16.93 -1.07
C GLY A 122 6.86 17.36 -0.59
N GLU A 123 6.00 17.68 -1.55
CA GLU A 123 4.68 18.25 -1.28
C GLU A 123 3.70 17.22 -0.72
N THR A 124 3.80 15.95 -1.15
CA THR A 124 2.95 14.86 -0.67
C THR A 124 3.73 13.55 -0.51
N SER A 125 3.16 12.61 0.26
CA SER A 125 3.68 11.25 0.45
C SER A 125 3.79 10.44 -0.85
N HIS A 126 3.02 10.82 -1.88
CA HIS A 126 2.99 10.15 -3.18
C HIS A 126 3.80 10.90 -4.25
N ASN A 127 3.96 12.22 -4.13
CA ASN A 127 4.66 13.05 -5.11
C ASN A 127 6.04 13.49 -4.59
N ASN A 128 6.94 12.52 -4.49
CA ASN A 128 8.33 12.71 -4.10
C ASN A 128 9.22 11.69 -4.83
N GLU A 129 10.53 11.95 -4.89
CA GLU A 129 11.49 11.17 -5.67
C GLU A 129 11.49 9.70 -5.26
N ARG A 130 11.57 9.40 -3.97
CA ARG A 130 11.64 8.03 -3.44
C ARG A 130 10.39 7.22 -3.77
N PHE A 131 9.20 7.81 -3.62
CA PHE A 131 7.96 7.12 -3.98
C PHE A 131 7.89 6.86 -5.49
N VAL A 132 8.26 7.84 -6.31
CA VAL A 132 8.28 7.73 -7.77
C VAL A 132 9.29 6.68 -8.25
N GLU A 133 10.46 6.59 -7.63
CA GLU A 133 11.48 5.57 -7.90
C GLU A 133 10.93 4.17 -7.64
N GLU A 134 10.30 3.97 -6.48
CA GLU A 134 9.68 2.68 -6.13
C GLU A 134 8.54 2.30 -7.07
N VAL A 135 7.70 3.27 -7.47
CA VAL A 135 6.64 3.05 -8.46
C VAL A 135 7.22 2.57 -9.79
N ASN A 136 8.25 3.25 -10.32
CA ASN A 136 8.88 2.85 -11.59
C ASN A 136 9.55 1.46 -11.47
N ARG A 137 10.25 1.19 -10.36
CA ARG A 137 10.93 -0.08 -10.11
C ARG A 137 9.93 -1.24 -10.04
N ILE A 138 8.88 -1.09 -9.23
CA ILE A 138 7.84 -2.11 -9.06
C ILE A 138 7.03 -2.28 -10.34
N ALA A 139 6.71 -1.20 -11.06
CA ALA A 139 6.02 -1.29 -12.35
C ALA A 139 6.77 -2.18 -13.34
N LYS A 140 8.10 -2.05 -13.42
CA LYS A 140 8.93 -2.93 -14.25
C LYS A 140 8.82 -4.39 -13.84
N LEU A 141 8.86 -4.69 -12.54
CA LEU A 141 8.70 -6.05 -12.01
C LEU A 141 7.30 -6.63 -12.26
N LEU A 142 6.29 -5.77 -12.29
CA LEU A 142 4.91 -6.12 -12.64
C LEU A 142 4.66 -6.22 -14.15
N GLY A 143 5.69 -5.98 -14.99
CA GLY A 143 5.55 -5.98 -16.46
C GLY A 143 4.71 -4.83 -17.01
N MET A 144 4.59 -3.73 -16.26
CA MET A 144 3.80 -2.56 -16.65
C MET A 144 4.65 -1.57 -17.45
N ASN A 145 4.11 -1.07 -18.56
CA ASN A 145 4.71 0.00 -19.34
C ASN A 145 4.13 1.36 -18.88
N ILE A 146 4.55 1.81 -17.70
CA ILE A 146 4.21 3.15 -17.18
C ILE A 146 5.47 3.95 -16.89
N LYS A 147 5.30 5.26 -16.72
CA LYS A 147 6.36 6.18 -16.32
C LYS A 147 5.85 7.08 -15.21
N ALA A 148 6.50 7.06 -14.05
CA ALA A 148 6.23 8.01 -12.98
C ALA A 148 7.34 9.06 -12.92
N LYS A 149 6.97 10.31 -12.64
CA LYS A 149 7.90 11.42 -12.35
C LYS A 149 7.32 12.28 -11.24
N VAL A 150 8.18 12.98 -10.50
CA VAL A 150 7.73 14.04 -9.60
C VAL A 150 7.06 15.13 -10.41
N ILE A 151 5.78 15.37 -10.14
CA ILE A 151 4.95 16.34 -10.85
C ILE A 151 5.17 17.70 -10.18
N LYS A 152 5.56 18.71 -10.96
CA LYS A 152 5.80 20.07 -10.46
C LYS A 152 4.67 20.99 -10.88
N GLN A 153 4.34 21.96 -10.02
CA GLN A 153 3.45 23.05 -10.42
C GLN A 153 4.20 24.03 -11.33
N LYS A 154 3.53 24.51 -12.38
CA LYS A 154 3.99 25.61 -13.25
C LYS A 154 2.95 26.71 -13.25
N THR A 155 3.40 27.96 -13.33
CA THR A 155 2.51 29.11 -13.55
C THR A 155 2.30 29.27 -15.05
N ILE A 156 1.05 29.18 -15.49
CA ILE A 156 0.63 29.47 -16.87
C ILE A 156 -0.53 30.44 -16.79
N GLN A 157 -0.40 31.62 -17.42
CA GLN A 157 -1.43 32.67 -17.40
C GLN A 157 -1.95 32.96 -15.96
N ASP A 158 -1.03 33.21 -15.04
CA ASP A 158 -1.29 33.49 -13.61
C ASP A 158 -2.00 32.40 -12.80
N LYS A 159 -2.14 31.19 -13.36
CA LYS A 159 -2.66 30.02 -12.65
C LYS A 159 -1.55 29.01 -12.40
N ARG A 160 -1.41 28.57 -11.14
CA ARG A 160 -0.57 27.42 -10.80
C ARG A 160 -1.30 26.14 -11.21
N ILE A 161 -0.74 25.43 -12.18
CA ILE A 161 -1.27 24.15 -12.64
C ILE A 161 -0.22 23.06 -12.46
N TRP A 162 -0.66 21.83 -12.20
CA TRP A 162 0.22 20.67 -12.21
C TRP A 162 0.65 20.38 -13.65
N HIS A 163 1.95 20.37 -13.88
CA HIS A 163 2.51 20.06 -15.19
C HIS A 163 2.90 18.58 -15.25
N ILE A 164 2.10 17.80 -15.96
CA ILE A 164 2.32 16.38 -16.18
C ILE A 164 3.04 16.23 -17.53
N GLU A 165 4.23 15.63 -17.51
CA GLU A 165 4.98 15.35 -18.74
C GLU A 165 4.23 14.29 -19.57
N PRO A 166 4.17 14.43 -20.91
CA PRO A 166 3.53 13.44 -21.77
C PRO A 166 3.99 12.01 -21.49
N GLY A 167 3.03 11.10 -21.36
CA GLY A 167 3.27 9.69 -21.04
C GLY A 167 3.61 9.38 -19.58
N CYS A 168 3.65 10.38 -18.69
CA CYS A 168 3.79 10.15 -17.25
C CYS A 168 2.43 10.00 -16.57
N LEU A 169 2.40 9.24 -15.47
CA LEU A 169 1.23 9.14 -14.60
C LEU A 169 0.82 10.53 -14.07
N THR A 170 -0.48 10.76 -13.96
CA THR A 170 -1.08 11.88 -13.23
C THR A 170 -0.89 11.72 -11.71
N LEU A 171 -1.14 12.77 -10.93
CA LEU A 171 -1.11 12.70 -9.46
C LEU A 171 -2.08 11.64 -8.91
N LYS A 172 -3.27 11.52 -9.51
CA LYS A 172 -4.26 10.54 -9.10
C LYS A 172 -3.76 9.13 -9.39
N GLU A 173 -3.26 8.87 -10.59
CA GLU A 173 -2.75 7.55 -10.96
C GLU A 173 -1.55 7.16 -10.13
N LEU A 174 -0.66 8.11 -9.81
CA LEU A 174 0.47 7.90 -8.91
C LEU A 174 0.01 7.56 -7.49
N SER A 175 -1.00 8.26 -6.99
CA SER A 175 -1.60 8.00 -5.67
C SER A 175 -2.36 6.67 -5.61
N ASP A 176 -2.79 6.14 -6.74
CA ASP A 176 -3.56 4.90 -6.84
C ASP A 176 -2.73 3.73 -7.40
N PHE A 177 -1.42 3.90 -7.65
CA PHE A 177 -0.55 2.82 -8.16
C PHE A 177 -0.43 1.67 -7.14
N PRO A 178 -0.40 0.38 -7.52
CA PRO A 178 -0.49 -0.14 -8.89
C PRO A 178 -1.91 -0.25 -9.42
N TYR A 179 -2.92 0.03 -8.60
CA TYR A 179 -4.33 -0.14 -8.98
C TYR A 179 -4.73 0.61 -10.24
N SER A 180 -4.34 1.88 -10.34
CA SER A 180 -4.55 2.73 -11.52
C SER A 180 -3.95 2.19 -12.82
N SER A 181 -2.92 1.35 -12.72
CA SER A 181 -2.11 0.87 -13.85
C SER A 181 -2.45 -0.56 -14.27
N ARG A 182 -3.36 -1.23 -13.55
CA ARG A 182 -3.87 -2.55 -13.91
C ARG A 182 -5.05 -2.43 -14.86
N THR A 183 -5.18 -3.40 -15.75
CA THR A 183 -6.39 -3.53 -16.57
C THR A 183 -7.56 -4.03 -15.72
N TYR A 184 -8.79 -3.67 -16.08
CA TYR A 184 -10.00 -4.19 -15.44
C TYR A 184 -10.01 -5.73 -15.37
N ASN A 185 -9.57 -6.38 -16.46
CA ASN A 185 -9.51 -7.83 -16.56
C ASN A 185 -8.57 -8.47 -15.54
N TYR A 186 -7.52 -7.76 -15.11
CA TYR A 186 -6.65 -8.26 -14.04
C TYR A 186 -7.42 -8.51 -12.75
N TYR A 187 -8.41 -7.69 -12.40
CA TYR A 187 -9.16 -7.86 -11.16
C TYR A 187 -10.40 -8.74 -11.27
N TYR A 188 -11.06 -8.70 -12.42
CA TYR A 188 -12.44 -9.20 -12.52
C TYR A 188 -12.63 -10.33 -13.54
N LYS A 189 -11.61 -10.67 -14.33
CA LYS A 189 -11.66 -11.85 -15.19
C LYS A 189 -11.24 -13.07 -14.38
N GLN A 190 -12.17 -14.02 -14.24
CA GLN A 190 -11.89 -15.33 -13.64
C GLN A 190 -10.77 -16.01 -14.43
N GLN A 191 -9.80 -16.57 -13.71
CA GLN A 191 -8.90 -17.58 -14.26
C GLN A 191 -9.63 -18.92 -14.24
#